data_AF-A0A9Q5GTP2-F1
#
_entry.id   AF-A0A9Q5GTP2-F1
#
_cell.length_a   1.000
_cell.length_b   1.000
_cell.length_c   1.000
_cell.angle_alpha   90.00
_cell.angle_beta   90.00
_cell.angle_gamma   90.00
#
_symmetry.space_group_name_H-M   'P 1'
#
loop_
_entity.id
_entity.type
_entity.pdbx_description
1 polymer ?
#
loop_
_entity_poly.entity_id
_entity_poly.type
_entity_poly.pdbx_seq_one_letter_code
_entity_poly.pdbx_strand_id
1 'polypeptide(L)'
;FPTYLFFSSDGKIVHRDGGMCNTDEFIRIAANALDTTKQYYTLLNKYRAGLIDSTRLLSLAVMERQTGNRKLADSIAADYSSFLLRKSNQNRLLEKENLMFISIFPELLYEMGSKSRYFELLYNQGAMIDSILGQKDFSDFYVKGIISKEEIYERLFIGNKPISRNPDWKMIRDSITGKYSKFYADLLLPQAQLVFYRQINDWYKFAQVREEQILQNPPKPGVGIEADAWRLNGDAWAIFEGCNDKSIIKRALGWIDISIKLDPSDFQILDTKANLLYKSGKVKEAIIIEKQVVEMAKSIKHYQAVEKYESVITKMKRGEPTWPVN
;
A
#
# COMPACT_ATOMS: atom_id res chain seq x y z
N PHE A 1 9.97 -2.53 19.50
CA PHE A 1 10.78 -1.38 19.03
C PHE A 1 11.72 -0.96 20.15
N PRO A 2 12.97 -0.56 19.84
CA PRO A 2 13.88 -0.04 20.87
C PRO A 2 13.26 1.18 21.56
N THR A 3 13.53 1.33 22.85
CA THR A 3 13.03 2.42 23.70
C THR A 3 14.20 2.99 24.48
N TYR A 4 14.33 4.31 24.48
CA TYR A 4 15.36 5.03 25.22
C TYR A 4 14.76 5.60 26.49
N LEU A 5 15.39 5.31 27.63
CA LEU A 5 14.97 5.79 28.94
C LEU A 5 16.09 6.64 29.52
N PHE A 6 15.76 7.86 29.94
CA PHE A 6 16.71 8.78 30.55
C PHE A 6 16.30 9.03 31.99
N PHE A 7 17.28 8.95 32.88
CA PHE A 7 17.09 9.08 34.32
C PHE A 7 17.86 10.29 34.85
N SER A 8 17.30 10.97 35.83
CA SER A 8 18.01 11.95 36.64
C SER A 8 19.02 11.26 37.58
N SER A 9 19.88 12.06 38.21
CA SER A 9 20.90 11.57 39.15
C SER A 9 20.31 10.87 40.39
N ASP A 10 19.07 11.15 40.75
CA ASP A 10 18.33 10.47 41.83
C ASP A 10 17.57 9.22 41.35
N GLY A 11 17.77 8.78 40.10
CA GLY A 11 17.19 7.55 39.56
C GLY A 11 15.74 7.68 39.08
N LYS A 12 15.16 8.88 39.04
CA LYS A 12 13.82 9.09 38.45
C LYS A 12 13.90 9.13 36.94
N ILE A 13 12.95 8.50 36.27
CA ILE A 13 12.85 8.63 34.83
C ILE A 13 12.32 10.02 34.45
N VAL A 14 13.01 10.71 33.55
CA VAL A 14 12.70 12.09 33.15
C VAL A 14 12.30 12.20 31.68
N HIS A 15 12.80 11.30 30.84
CA HIS A 15 12.46 11.28 29.41
C HIS A 15 12.37 9.84 28.91
N ARG A 16 11.47 9.64 27.95
CA ARG A 16 11.25 8.38 27.26
C ARG A 16 11.00 8.70 25.79
N ASP A 17 11.69 8.01 24.91
CA ASP A 17 11.49 8.09 23.46
C ASP A 17 11.66 6.68 22.84
N GLY A 18 11.32 6.49 21.58
CA GLY A 18 11.37 5.16 20.96
C GLY A 18 11.48 5.15 19.45
N GLY A 19 11.72 3.95 18.92
CA GLY A 19 11.89 3.73 17.48
C GLY A 19 13.34 3.58 17.07
N MET A 20 13.54 3.05 15.87
CA MET A 20 14.86 2.95 15.26
C MET A 20 15.38 4.36 15.00
N CYS A 21 16.57 4.68 15.48
CA CYS A 21 17.16 5.99 15.26
C CYS A 21 18.62 5.88 14.82
N ASN A 22 19.06 6.82 14.00
CA ASN A 22 20.48 7.00 13.68
C ASN A 22 21.19 7.83 14.78
N THR A 23 22.49 8.09 14.59
CA THR A 23 23.31 8.84 15.55
C THR A 23 22.77 10.24 15.81
N ASP A 24 22.41 10.99 14.77
CA ASP A 24 21.95 12.38 14.90
C ASP A 24 20.61 12.45 15.63
N GLU A 25 19.71 11.50 15.32
CA GLU A 25 18.44 11.37 16.01
C GLU A 25 18.64 11.00 17.49
N PHE A 26 19.56 10.08 17.81
CA PHE A 26 19.87 9.74 19.21
C PHE A 26 20.42 10.95 19.98
N ILE A 27 21.32 11.73 19.37
CA ILE A 27 21.84 12.97 19.97
C ILE A 27 20.71 13.95 20.24
N ARG A 28 19.75 14.10 19.31
CA ARG A 28 18.57 14.95 19.50
C ARG A 28 17.69 14.46 20.65
N ILE A 29 17.46 13.15 20.77
CA ILE A 29 16.71 12.57 21.89
C ILE A 29 17.41 12.87 23.22
N ALA A 30 18.73 12.67 23.30
CA ALA A 30 19.51 12.97 24.49
C ALA A 30 19.46 14.48 24.85
N ALA A 31 19.55 15.36 23.87
CA ALA A 31 19.40 16.80 24.07
C ALA A 31 18.00 17.18 24.60
N ASN A 32 16.94 16.54 24.08
CA ASN A 32 15.58 16.73 24.59
C ASN A 32 15.41 16.21 26.02
N ALA A 33 16.12 15.14 26.40
CA ALA A 33 16.10 14.63 27.76
C ALA A 33 16.74 15.59 28.78
N LEU A 34 17.71 16.41 28.35
CA LEU A 34 18.34 17.44 29.17
C LEU A 34 17.50 18.73 29.28
N ASP A 35 16.58 18.96 28.35
CA ASP A 35 15.70 20.12 28.33
C ASP A 35 14.37 19.80 29.05
N THR A 36 14.19 20.33 30.26
CA THR A 36 12.98 20.09 31.08
C THR A 36 11.69 20.47 30.38
N THR A 37 11.73 21.38 29.39
CA THR A 37 10.54 21.79 28.61
C THR A 37 10.17 20.80 27.51
N LYS A 38 11.07 19.87 27.17
CA LYS A 38 10.89 18.84 26.13
C LYS A 38 10.83 17.41 26.70
N GLN A 39 11.11 17.26 27.99
CA GLN A 39 11.00 16.00 28.70
C GLN A 39 9.60 15.39 28.58
N TYR A 40 9.54 14.09 28.26
CA TYR A 40 8.30 13.37 28.02
C TYR A 40 7.32 13.49 29.19
N TYR A 41 7.78 13.24 30.42
CA TYR A 41 6.91 13.29 31.59
C TYR A 41 6.45 14.72 31.92
N THR A 42 7.27 15.73 31.63
CA THR A 42 6.86 17.15 31.74
C THR A 42 5.76 17.48 30.74
N LEU A 43 5.92 17.09 29.48
CA LEU A 43 4.93 17.32 28.44
C LEU A 43 3.62 16.57 28.73
N LEU A 44 3.70 15.31 29.16
CA LEU A 44 2.54 14.50 29.51
C LEU A 44 1.75 15.10 30.69
N ASN A 45 2.45 15.57 31.74
CA ASN A 45 1.80 16.21 32.88
C ASN A 45 1.14 17.54 32.49
N LYS A 46 1.79 18.36 31.65
CA LYS A 46 1.19 19.59 31.10
C LYS A 46 -0.06 19.30 30.28
N TYR A 47 0.00 18.30 29.41
CA TYR A 47 -1.15 17.85 28.61
C TYR A 47 -2.33 17.43 29.50
N ARG A 48 -2.07 16.59 30.52
CA ARG A 48 -3.10 16.15 31.48
C ARG A 48 -3.69 17.28 32.32
N ALA A 49 -2.91 18.34 32.56
CA ALA A 49 -3.37 19.55 33.25
C ALA A 49 -4.10 20.54 32.32
N GLY A 50 -4.29 20.22 31.03
CA GLY A 50 -4.91 21.11 30.04
C GLY A 50 -4.00 22.26 29.58
N LEU A 51 -2.72 22.26 29.95
CA LEU A 51 -1.74 23.26 29.54
C LEU A 51 -1.16 22.88 28.17
N ILE A 52 -1.84 23.33 27.11
CA ILE A 52 -1.55 22.94 25.73
C ILE A 52 -0.57 23.92 25.07
N ASP A 53 0.68 23.51 24.90
CA ASP A 53 1.59 24.10 23.91
C ASP A 53 1.49 23.30 22.60
N SER A 54 0.90 23.92 21.59
CA SER A 54 0.66 23.32 20.27
C SER A 54 1.90 22.70 19.63
N THR A 55 3.08 23.32 19.78
CA THR A 55 4.32 22.82 19.15
C THR A 55 4.83 21.56 19.86
N ARG A 56 4.42 21.36 21.11
CA ARG A 56 4.82 20.21 21.94
C ARG A 56 3.85 19.03 21.87
N LEU A 57 2.59 19.27 21.50
CA LEU A 57 1.62 18.18 21.31
C LEU A 57 2.06 17.19 20.23
N LEU A 58 2.59 17.68 19.10
CA LEU A 58 3.09 16.81 18.04
C LEU A 58 4.20 15.89 18.54
N SER A 59 5.22 16.47 19.20
CA SER A 59 6.32 15.68 19.76
C SER A 59 5.84 14.64 20.77
N LEU A 60 4.89 15.00 21.64
CA LEU A 60 4.33 14.08 22.62
C LEU A 60 3.54 12.94 21.94
N ALA A 61 2.70 13.25 20.96
CA ALA A 61 1.96 12.24 20.20
C ALA A 61 2.91 11.27 19.48
N VAL A 62 3.98 11.78 18.86
CA VAL A 62 5.01 10.97 18.19
C VAL A 62 5.70 10.03 19.16
N MET A 63 6.13 10.53 20.32
CA MET A 63 6.76 9.70 21.38
C MET A 63 5.81 8.60 21.88
N GLU A 64 4.53 8.91 22.12
CA GLU A 64 3.53 7.91 22.53
C GLU A 64 3.33 6.84 21.45
N ARG A 65 3.29 7.24 20.17
CA ARG A 65 3.12 6.31 19.04
C ARG A 65 4.32 5.37 18.91
N GLN A 66 5.53 5.91 19.00
CA GLN A 66 6.79 5.14 18.90
C GLN A 66 6.99 4.19 20.07
N THR A 67 6.48 4.54 21.24
CA THR A 67 6.62 3.76 22.47
C THR A 67 5.45 2.80 22.75
N GLY A 68 4.49 2.73 21.80
CA GLY A 68 3.45 1.70 21.73
C GLY A 68 2.10 2.08 22.35
N ASN A 69 1.94 3.29 22.89
CA ASN A 69 0.71 3.72 23.54
C ASN A 69 -0.26 4.40 22.54
N ARG A 70 -0.77 3.61 21.60
CA ARG A 70 -1.55 4.11 20.45
C ARG A 70 -2.76 4.96 20.86
N LYS A 71 -3.56 4.51 21.83
CA LYS A 71 -4.77 5.24 22.25
C LYS A 71 -4.46 6.66 22.74
N LEU A 72 -3.41 6.82 23.55
CA LEU A 72 -3.02 8.13 24.04
C LEU A 72 -2.41 8.97 22.91
N ALA A 73 -1.59 8.36 22.04
CA ALA A 73 -1.05 9.03 20.87
C ALA A 73 -2.15 9.60 19.97
N ASP A 74 -3.19 8.81 19.68
CA ASP A 74 -4.32 9.19 18.84
C ASP A 74 -5.14 10.33 19.48
N SER A 75 -5.35 10.29 20.80
CA SER A 75 -6.01 11.37 21.55
C SER A 75 -5.25 12.69 21.45
N ILE A 76 -3.93 12.66 21.67
CA ILE A 76 -3.08 13.86 21.61
C ILE A 76 -3.00 14.39 20.17
N ALA A 77 -2.92 13.49 19.18
CA ALA A 77 -2.91 13.84 17.77
C ALA A 77 -4.24 14.48 17.34
N ALA A 78 -5.38 14.00 17.85
CA ALA A 78 -6.69 14.60 17.59
C ALA A 78 -6.79 16.03 18.16
N ASP A 79 -6.27 16.27 19.37
CA ASP A 79 -6.20 17.61 19.98
C ASP A 79 -5.29 18.54 19.18
N TYR A 80 -4.15 18.04 18.72
CA TYR A 80 -3.22 18.79 17.88
C TYR A 80 -3.81 19.13 16.50
N SER A 81 -4.46 18.18 15.85
CA SER A 81 -5.22 18.40 14.62
C SER A 81 -6.29 19.48 14.82
N SER A 82 -7.08 19.37 15.89
CA SER A 82 -8.11 20.35 16.24
C SER A 82 -7.53 21.74 16.48
N PHE A 83 -6.32 21.84 17.05
CA PHE A 83 -5.59 23.10 17.17
C PHE A 83 -5.17 23.67 15.81
N LEU A 84 -4.54 22.88 14.94
CA LEU A 84 -4.05 23.32 13.63
C LEU A 84 -5.18 23.78 12.70
N LEU A 85 -6.33 23.12 12.78
CA LEU A 85 -7.48 23.39 11.93
C LEU A 85 -8.21 24.70 12.27
N ARG A 86 -7.92 25.33 13.42
CA ARG A 86 -8.49 26.64 13.80
C ARG A 86 -8.13 27.70 12.75
N LYS A 87 -9.07 28.60 12.45
CA LYS A 87 -8.88 29.67 11.46
C LYS A 87 -7.68 30.59 11.79
N SER A 88 -7.34 30.76 13.06
CA SER A 88 -6.16 31.54 13.46
C SER A 88 -4.81 30.92 13.04
N ASN A 89 -4.80 29.63 12.65
CA ASN A 89 -3.58 28.85 12.43
C ASN A 89 -3.37 28.45 10.96
N GLN A 90 -4.04 29.09 9.98
CA GLN A 90 -3.97 28.66 8.57
C GLN A 90 -2.53 28.62 8.02
N ASN A 91 -1.69 29.60 8.37
CA ASN A 91 -0.30 29.65 7.91
C ASN A 91 0.55 28.54 8.56
N ARG A 92 0.26 28.20 9.82
CA ARG A 92 0.96 27.12 10.52
C ARG A 92 0.69 25.77 9.86
N LEU A 93 -0.53 25.54 9.37
CA LEU A 93 -0.89 24.29 8.71
C LEU A 93 0.02 23.95 7.51
N LEU A 94 0.61 24.96 6.84
CA LEU A 94 1.52 24.79 5.71
C LEU A 94 3.00 24.63 6.13
N GLU A 95 3.31 24.68 7.42
CA GLU A 95 4.65 24.37 7.91
C GLU A 95 4.96 22.88 7.66
N LYS A 96 6.20 22.58 7.27
CA LYS A 96 6.63 21.23 6.90
C LYS A 96 6.29 20.18 7.95
N GLU A 97 6.53 20.46 9.23
CA GLU A 97 6.25 19.55 10.34
C GLU A 97 4.75 19.25 10.48
N ASN A 98 3.90 20.26 10.25
CA ASN A 98 2.46 20.18 10.40
C ASN A 98 1.79 19.50 9.18
N LEU A 99 2.43 19.58 8.00
CA LEU A 99 2.05 18.80 6.83
C LEU A 99 2.48 17.34 6.98
N MET A 100 3.69 17.07 7.50
CA MET A 100 4.19 15.71 7.75
C MET A 100 3.39 14.97 8.84
N PHE A 101 2.68 15.70 9.71
CA PHE A 101 1.77 15.13 10.71
C PHE A 101 0.85 14.05 10.14
N ILE A 102 0.29 14.25 8.94
CA ILE A 102 -0.67 13.30 8.34
C ILE A 102 -0.01 11.96 7.98
N SER A 103 1.31 11.93 7.72
CA SER A 103 2.01 10.67 7.49
C SER A 103 2.29 9.87 8.76
N ILE A 104 2.31 10.56 9.89
CA ILE A 104 2.50 9.94 11.20
C ILE A 104 1.16 9.46 11.73
N PHE A 105 0.09 10.25 11.55
CA PHE A 105 -1.28 9.96 11.99
C PHE A 105 -2.27 9.96 10.81
N PRO A 106 -2.11 9.08 9.81
CA PRO A 106 -2.98 9.05 8.66
C PRO A 106 -4.44 8.74 9.03
N GLU A 107 -4.66 8.03 10.13
CA GLU A 107 -5.99 7.62 10.57
C GLU A 107 -6.93 8.82 10.77
N LEU A 108 -6.42 9.94 11.28
CA LEU A 108 -7.19 11.17 11.48
C LEU A 108 -7.64 11.80 10.15
N LEU A 109 -6.78 11.74 9.14
CA LEU A 109 -7.12 12.18 7.80
C LEU A 109 -8.18 11.26 7.18
N TYR A 110 -8.03 9.94 7.31
CA TYR A 110 -8.98 8.97 6.76
C TYR A 110 -10.32 8.92 7.50
N GLU A 111 -10.37 9.27 8.78
CA GLU A 111 -11.61 9.34 9.57
C GLU A 111 -12.52 10.48 9.09
N MET A 112 -11.94 11.68 8.88
CA MET A 112 -12.67 12.82 8.32
C MET A 112 -12.83 12.74 6.80
N GLY A 113 -11.91 12.05 6.12
CA GLY A 113 -11.92 11.79 4.70
C GLY A 113 -12.02 13.06 3.86
N SER A 114 -12.90 13.07 2.87
CA SER A 114 -13.06 14.21 1.92
C SER A 114 -13.59 15.49 2.57
N LYS A 115 -14.15 15.40 3.77
CA LYS A 115 -14.61 16.56 4.55
C LYS A 115 -13.49 17.22 5.36
N SER A 116 -12.29 16.61 5.38
CA SER A 116 -11.14 17.16 6.08
C SER A 116 -10.57 18.38 5.34
N ARG A 117 -10.22 19.42 6.08
CA ARG A 117 -9.45 20.54 5.54
C ARG A 117 -8.06 20.12 5.05
N TYR A 118 -7.49 19.06 5.61
CA TYR A 118 -6.26 18.47 5.07
C TYR A 118 -6.49 17.91 3.67
N PHE A 119 -7.59 17.18 3.46
CA PHE A 119 -7.93 16.68 2.12
C PHE A 119 -8.14 17.84 1.14
N GLU A 120 -8.87 18.88 1.54
CA GLU A 120 -9.06 20.08 0.72
C GLU A 120 -7.72 20.70 0.27
N LEU A 121 -6.75 20.82 1.19
CA LEU A 121 -5.42 21.33 0.88
C LEU A 121 -4.63 20.41 -0.06
N LEU A 122 -4.62 19.11 0.21
CA LEU A 122 -3.90 18.13 -0.62
C LEU A 122 -4.48 18.05 -2.04
N TYR A 123 -5.82 18.15 -2.16
CA TYR A 123 -6.51 18.12 -3.43
C TYR A 123 -6.30 19.41 -4.24
N ASN A 124 -6.47 20.59 -3.62
CA ASN A 124 -6.43 21.86 -4.34
C ASN A 124 -5.02 22.46 -4.48
N GLN A 125 -4.09 22.12 -3.58
CA GLN A 125 -2.76 22.72 -3.48
C GLN A 125 -1.64 21.65 -3.43
N GLY A 126 -1.91 20.44 -3.92
CA GLY A 126 -1.00 19.30 -3.80
C GLY A 126 0.41 19.57 -4.32
N ALA A 127 0.56 20.22 -5.48
CA ALA A 127 1.88 20.54 -6.03
C ALA A 127 2.70 21.49 -5.12
N MET A 128 2.05 22.44 -4.45
CA MET A 128 2.70 23.33 -3.49
C MET A 128 3.14 22.55 -2.25
N ILE A 129 2.27 21.70 -1.72
CA ILE A 129 2.56 20.86 -0.54
C ILE A 129 3.72 19.91 -0.82
N ASP A 130 3.68 19.21 -1.95
CA ASP A 130 4.74 18.30 -2.39
C ASP A 130 6.08 19.04 -2.49
N SER A 131 6.08 20.28 -2.99
CA SER A 131 7.27 21.14 -3.04
C SER A 131 7.76 21.57 -1.65
N ILE A 132 6.88 21.93 -0.71
CA ILE A 132 7.25 22.28 0.68
C ILE A 132 7.91 21.07 1.37
N LEU A 133 7.37 19.88 1.12
CA LEU A 133 7.86 18.65 1.72
C LEU A 133 9.14 18.14 1.04
N GLY A 134 9.34 18.46 -0.23
CA GLY A 134 10.37 17.86 -1.08
C GLY A 134 10.02 16.40 -1.41
N GLN A 135 8.73 16.07 -1.48
CA GLN A 135 8.22 14.73 -1.73
C GLN A 135 7.19 14.76 -2.85
N LYS A 136 7.58 14.24 -4.02
CA LYS A 136 6.69 14.14 -5.18
C LYS A 136 5.55 13.15 -4.89
N ASP A 137 4.35 13.49 -5.35
CA ASP A 137 3.15 12.65 -5.30
C ASP A 137 2.63 12.36 -3.87
N PHE A 138 3.15 13.07 -2.86
CA PHE A 138 2.73 12.94 -1.47
C PHE A 138 1.24 13.26 -1.31
N SER A 139 0.81 14.40 -1.86
CA SER A 139 -0.58 14.84 -1.75
C SER A 139 -1.52 13.91 -2.51
N ASP A 140 -1.11 13.50 -3.71
CA ASP A 140 -1.91 12.64 -4.58
C ASP A 140 -2.07 11.23 -3.98
N PHE A 141 -1.08 10.71 -3.26
CA PHE A 141 -1.21 9.45 -2.51
C PHE A 141 -2.41 9.47 -1.55
N TYR A 142 -2.54 10.51 -0.72
CA TYR A 142 -3.65 10.61 0.24
C TYR A 142 -4.99 10.91 -0.43
N VAL A 143 -4.98 11.75 -1.46
CA VAL A 143 -6.19 12.06 -2.23
C VAL A 143 -6.75 10.79 -2.87
N LYS A 144 -5.91 10.02 -3.56
CA LYS A 144 -6.27 8.71 -4.13
C LYS A 144 -6.80 7.75 -3.08
N GLY A 145 -6.14 7.69 -1.93
CA GLY A 145 -6.55 6.83 -0.81
C GLY A 145 -7.95 7.17 -0.30
N ILE A 146 -8.24 8.45 -0.06
CA ILE A 146 -9.55 8.91 0.43
C ILE A 146 -10.64 8.66 -0.61
N ILE A 147 -10.42 9.06 -1.88
CA ILE A 147 -11.40 8.83 -2.95
C ILE A 147 -11.67 7.34 -3.11
N SER A 148 -10.63 6.50 -3.08
CA SER A 148 -10.78 5.05 -3.18
C SER A 148 -11.58 4.48 -2.01
N LYS A 149 -11.33 4.96 -0.78
CA LYS A 149 -12.08 4.52 0.40
C LYS A 149 -13.57 4.86 0.26
N GLU A 150 -13.89 6.15 0.13
CA GLU A 150 -15.25 6.67 0.24
C GLU A 150 -16.10 6.38 -0.99
N GLU A 151 -15.54 6.58 -2.18
CA GLU A 151 -16.34 6.49 -3.41
C GLU A 151 -16.34 5.10 -4.01
N ILE A 152 -15.34 4.26 -3.69
CA ILE A 152 -15.21 2.93 -4.28
C ILE A 152 -15.44 1.85 -3.22
N TYR A 153 -14.52 1.67 -2.28
CA TYR A 153 -14.50 0.47 -1.45
C TYR A 153 -15.66 0.40 -0.44
N GLU A 154 -16.05 1.51 0.17
CA GLU A 154 -17.24 1.56 1.06
C GLU A 154 -18.56 1.29 0.31
N ARG A 155 -18.57 1.47 -1.02
CA ARG A 155 -19.73 1.13 -1.88
C ARG A 155 -19.69 -0.29 -2.41
N LEU A 156 -18.53 -0.93 -2.39
CA LEU A 156 -18.35 -2.30 -2.84
C LEU A 156 -18.44 -3.30 -1.69
N PHE A 157 -18.05 -2.92 -0.48
CA PHE A 157 -17.87 -3.84 0.65
C PHE A 157 -18.45 -3.32 1.96
N ILE A 158 -18.97 -4.24 2.78
CA ILE A 158 -19.22 -4.04 4.22
C ILE A 158 -18.26 -4.96 4.97
N GLY A 159 -17.29 -4.37 5.66
CA GLY A 159 -16.13 -5.11 6.14
C GLY A 159 -15.41 -5.78 4.97
N ASN A 160 -15.25 -7.10 5.02
CA ASN A 160 -14.62 -7.87 3.94
C ASN A 160 -15.62 -8.56 2.99
N LYS A 161 -16.92 -8.28 3.11
CA LYS A 161 -17.97 -8.93 2.32
C LYS A 161 -18.47 -8.01 1.20
N PRO A 162 -18.59 -8.49 -0.05
CA PRO A 162 -19.14 -7.69 -1.14
C PRO A 162 -20.62 -7.38 -0.89
N ILE A 163 -21.04 -6.13 -1.11
CA ILE A 163 -22.44 -5.69 -0.98
C ILE A 163 -23.31 -6.34 -2.07
N SER A 164 -22.78 -6.40 -3.30
CA SER A 164 -23.40 -7.02 -4.47
C SER A 164 -22.32 -7.72 -5.28
N ARG A 165 -22.65 -8.78 -6.02
CA ARG A 165 -21.74 -9.39 -7.02
C ARG A 165 -21.71 -8.61 -8.33
N ASN A 166 -22.66 -7.69 -8.54
CA ASN A 166 -22.79 -6.86 -9.73
C ASN A 166 -22.86 -5.38 -9.29
N PRO A 167 -21.71 -4.77 -8.97
CA PRO A 167 -21.66 -3.36 -8.60
C PRO A 167 -21.98 -2.46 -9.81
N ASP A 168 -22.64 -1.34 -9.54
CA ASP A 168 -22.91 -0.32 -10.55
C ASP A 168 -21.67 0.57 -10.75
N TRP A 169 -20.77 0.10 -11.61
CA TRP A 169 -19.54 0.83 -11.94
C TRP A 169 -19.79 2.20 -12.57
N LYS A 170 -20.93 2.38 -13.25
CA LYS A 170 -21.30 3.67 -13.82
C LYS A 170 -21.66 4.65 -12.71
N MET A 171 -22.50 4.24 -11.76
CA MET A 171 -22.83 5.07 -10.60
C MET A 171 -21.59 5.46 -9.79
N ILE A 172 -20.65 4.51 -9.57
CA ILE A 172 -19.39 4.81 -8.88
C ILE A 172 -18.58 5.84 -9.68
N ARG A 173 -18.46 5.66 -11.00
CA ARG A 173 -17.78 6.63 -11.88
C ARG A 173 -18.42 8.01 -11.79
N ASP A 174 -19.73 8.09 -11.95
CA ASP A 174 -20.50 9.33 -11.93
C ASP A 174 -20.32 10.05 -10.59
N SER A 175 -20.28 9.31 -9.47
CA SER A 175 -20.00 9.86 -8.13
C SER A 175 -18.61 10.49 -8.04
N ILE A 176 -17.58 9.81 -8.52
CA ILE A 176 -16.21 10.35 -8.52
C ILE A 176 -16.13 11.59 -9.42
N THR A 177 -16.63 11.51 -10.65
CA THR A 177 -16.56 12.63 -11.61
C THR A 177 -17.42 13.83 -11.22
N GLY A 178 -18.47 13.62 -10.43
CA GLY A 178 -19.32 14.70 -9.91
C GLY A 178 -18.67 15.47 -8.75
N LYS A 179 -17.75 14.84 -8.01
CA LYS A 179 -17.09 15.44 -6.84
C LYS A 179 -15.63 15.84 -7.09
N TYR A 180 -14.96 15.14 -8.02
CA TYR A 180 -13.53 15.24 -8.28
C TYR A 180 -13.25 15.27 -9.79
N SER A 181 -12.01 15.59 -10.17
CA SER A 181 -11.58 15.52 -11.57
C SER A 181 -11.80 14.13 -12.18
N LYS A 182 -12.20 14.08 -13.45
CA LYS A 182 -12.35 12.84 -14.25
C LYS A 182 -11.11 11.95 -14.20
N PHE A 183 -9.93 12.56 -14.05
CA PHE A 183 -8.66 11.87 -13.86
C PHE A 183 -8.73 10.77 -12.79
N TYR A 184 -9.33 11.04 -11.62
CA TYR A 184 -9.40 10.07 -10.53
C TYR A 184 -10.28 8.87 -10.87
N ALA A 185 -11.38 9.08 -11.59
CA ALA A 185 -12.24 7.98 -12.01
C ALA A 185 -11.52 7.09 -13.04
N ASP A 186 -10.84 7.71 -14.01
CA ASP A 186 -10.09 7.00 -15.05
C ASP A 186 -8.90 6.22 -14.48
N LEU A 187 -8.29 6.74 -13.40
CA LEU A 187 -7.14 6.12 -12.76
C LEU A 187 -7.49 5.02 -11.76
N LEU A 188 -8.49 5.22 -10.91
CA LEU A 188 -8.76 4.35 -9.75
C LEU A 188 -9.69 3.18 -10.08
N LEU A 189 -10.67 3.39 -10.96
CA LEU A 189 -11.69 2.36 -11.24
C LEU A 189 -11.13 1.09 -11.91
N PRO A 190 -10.22 1.17 -12.89
CA PRO A 190 -9.69 -0.04 -13.53
C PRO A 190 -9.09 -1.02 -12.52
N GLN A 191 -8.29 -0.51 -11.57
CA GLN A 191 -7.69 -1.35 -10.54
C GLN A 191 -8.74 -1.88 -9.55
N ALA A 192 -9.70 -1.04 -9.15
CA ALA A 192 -10.77 -1.46 -8.25
C ALA A 192 -11.63 -2.58 -8.82
N GLN A 193 -11.92 -2.56 -10.12
CA GLN A 193 -12.66 -3.62 -10.81
C GLN A 193 -11.95 -4.97 -10.73
N LEU A 194 -10.64 -4.98 -10.98
CA LEU A 194 -9.82 -6.20 -10.89
C LEU A 194 -9.78 -6.74 -9.46
N VAL A 195 -9.53 -5.86 -8.47
CA VAL A 195 -9.56 -6.24 -7.04
C VAL A 195 -10.90 -6.84 -6.67
N PHE A 196 -11.99 -6.19 -7.07
CA PHE A 196 -13.35 -6.65 -6.77
C PHE A 196 -13.66 -8.03 -7.37
N TYR A 197 -13.44 -8.23 -8.67
CA TYR A 197 -13.76 -9.49 -9.33
C TYR A 197 -12.86 -10.64 -8.87
N ARG A 198 -11.59 -10.36 -8.53
CA ARG A 198 -10.71 -11.33 -7.86
C ARG A 198 -11.27 -11.74 -6.49
N GLN A 199 -11.65 -10.76 -5.66
CA GLN A 199 -12.16 -11.00 -4.30
C GLN A 199 -13.39 -11.91 -4.27
N ILE A 200 -14.28 -11.80 -5.28
CA ILE A 200 -15.50 -12.62 -5.37
C ILE A 200 -15.35 -13.88 -6.23
N ASN A 201 -14.11 -14.18 -6.66
CA ASN A 201 -13.74 -15.28 -7.57
C ASN A 201 -14.54 -15.28 -8.89
N ASP A 202 -14.92 -14.10 -9.40
CA ASP A 202 -15.53 -13.96 -10.73
C ASP A 202 -14.43 -13.82 -11.79
N TRP A 203 -13.81 -14.96 -12.09
CA TRP A 203 -12.66 -15.03 -12.99
C TRP A 203 -13.00 -14.66 -14.43
N TYR A 204 -14.26 -14.84 -14.85
CA TYR A 204 -14.69 -14.46 -16.20
C TYR A 204 -14.69 -12.93 -16.35
N LYS A 205 -15.33 -12.21 -15.41
CA LYS A 205 -15.32 -10.74 -15.42
C LYS A 205 -13.95 -10.16 -15.12
N PHE A 206 -13.18 -10.79 -14.23
CA PHE A 206 -11.78 -10.41 -14.00
C PHE A 206 -10.98 -10.42 -15.31
N ALA A 207 -11.05 -11.53 -16.06
CA ALA A 207 -10.35 -11.66 -17.33
C ALA A 207 -10.87 -10.70 -18.40
N GLN A 208 -12.18 -10.46 -18.45
CA GLN A 208 -12.78 -9.47 -19.35
C GLN A 208 -12.24 -8.06 -19.10
N VAL A 209 -12.28 -7.60 -17.84
CA VAL A 209 -11.80 -6.28 -17.47
C VAL A 209 -10.30 -6.13 -17.77
N ARG A 210 -9.49 -7.16 -17.48
CA ARG A 210 -8.05 -7.13 -17.79
C ARG A 210 -7.79 -6.96 -19.29
N GLU A 211 -8.50 -7.71 -20.13
CA GLU A 211 -8.33 -7.61 -21.58
C GLU A 211 -8.80 -6.26 -22.14
N GLU A 212 -9.92 -5.73 -21.63
CA GLU A 212 -10.37 -4.37 -21.98
C GLU A 212 -9.31 -3.32 -21.61
N GLN A 213 -8.66 -3.46 -20.46
CA GLN A 213 -7.58 -2.57 -20.04
C GLN A 213 -6.33 -2.68 -20.93
N ILE A 214 -5.94 -3.90 -21.31
CA ILE A 214 -4.82 -4.14 -22.24
C ILE A 214 -5.11 -3.47 -23.60
N LEU A 215 -6.35 -3.53 -24.08
CA LEU A 215 -6.76 -2.92 -25.35
C LEU A 215 -6.75 -1.39 -25.26
N GLN A 216 -7.27 -0.81 -24.18
CA GLN A 216 -7.34 0.64 -24.00
C GLN A 216 -5.96 1.25 -23.72
N ASN A 217 -5.13 0.54 -22.97
CA ASN A 217 -3.79 0.97 -22.56
C ASN A 217 -2.80 -0.18 -22.81
N PRO A 218 -2.25 -0.29 -24.03
CA PRO A 218 -1.30 -1.33 -24.37
C PRO A 218 -0.11 -1.38 -23.39
N PRO A 219 0.19 -2.56 -22.81
CA PRO A 219 1.31 -2.77 -21.89
C PRO A 219 2.65 -2.33 -22.47
N LYS A 220 3.51 -1.73 -21.64
CA LYS A 220 4.81 -1.17 -22.05
C LYS A 220 5.98 -1.83 -21.31
N PRO A 221 7.18 -1.84 -21.93
CA PRO A 221 8.39 -2.32 -21.24
C PRO A 221 8.69 -1.45 -20.01
N GLY A 222 9.23 -2.08 -18.97
CA GLY A 222 9.62 -1.44 -17.72
C GLY A 222 10.36 -2.44 -16.85
N VAL A 223 10.88 -1.99 -15.70
CA VAL A 223 11.65 -2.84 -14.78
C VAL A 223 11.00 -2.82 -13.39
N GLY A 224 11.00 -3.96 -12.73
CA GLY A 224 10.58 -4.10 -11.34
C GLY A 224 9.07 -4.26 -11.15
N ILE A 225 8.65 -4.25 -9.89
CA ILE A 225 7.30 -4.67 -9.48
C ILE A 225 6.16 -3.76 -9.97
N GLU A 226 6.50 -2.55 -10.42
CA GLU A 226 5.54 -1.58 -10.96
C GLU A 226 5.37 -1.69 -12.47
N ALA A 227 6.25 -2.45 -13.16
CA ALA A 227 6.22 -2.62 -14.60
C ALA A 227 5.00 -3.44 -15.05
N ASP A 228 4.54 -3.18 -16.28
CA ASP A 228 3.34 -3.83 -16.82
C ASP A 228 3.53 -5.35 -16.97
N ALA A 229 4.75 -5.83 -17.27
CA ALA A 229 5.07 -7.25 -17.27
C ALA A 229 4.74 -7.88 -15.91
N TRP A 230 5.25 -7.30 -14.82
CA TRP A 230 5.04 -7.83 -13.47
C TRP A 230 3.57 -7.82 -13.06
N ARG A 231 2.82 -6.78 -13.45
CA ARG A 231 1.37 -6.70 -13.22
C ARG A 231 0.63 -7.83 -13.93
N LEU A 232 0.86 -8.00 -15.23
CA LEU A 232 0.23 -9.07 -16.03
C LEU A 232 0.58 -10.45 -15.49
N ASN A 233 1.82 -10.66 -15.07
CA ASN A 233 2.25 -11.88 -14.40
C ASN A 233 1.46 -12.13 -13.11
N GLY A 234 1.30 -11.10 -12.26
CA GLY A 234 0.52 -11.19 -11.02
C GLY A 234 -0.95 -11.54 -11.25
N ASP A 235 -1.59 -10.97 -12.28
CA ASP A 235 -2.99 -11.30 -12.62
C ASP A 235 -3.12 -12.73 -13.17
N ALA A 236 -2.15 -13.17 -13.99
CA ALA A 236 -2.10 -14.51 -14.51
C ALA A 236 -1.87 -15.55 -13.38
N TRP A 237 -1.03 -15.21 -12.40
CA TRP A 237 -0.84 -16.01 -11.19
C TRP A 237 -2.12 -16.12 -10.35
N ALA A 238 -2.88 -15.02 -10.20
CA ALA A 238 -4.17 -15.07 -9.51
C ALA A 238 -5.16 -16.04 -10.17
N ILE A 239 -5.20 -16.09 -11.51
CA ILE A 239 -5.98 -17.08 -12.26
C ILE A 239 -5.45 -18.50 -12.03
N PHE A 240 -4.12 -18.67 -12.05
CA PHE A 240 -3.49 -19.95 -11.74
C PHE A 240 -3.87 -20.47 -10.35
N GLU A 241 -3.93 -19.62 -9.32
CA GLU A 241 -4.30 -20.05 -7.97
C GLU A 241 -5.79 -20.34 -7.85
N GLY A 242 -6.65 -19.46 -8.36
CA GLY A 242 -8.07 -19.47 -8.01
C GLY A 242 -9.03 -20.02 -9.06
N CYS A 243 -8.60 -20.22 -10.31
CA CYS A 243 -9.47 -20.62 -11.42
C CYS A 243 -9.11 -21.99 -12.00
N ASN A 244 -10.11 -22.85 -12.23
CA ASN A 244 -9.95 -24.16 -12.88
C ASN A 244 -10.54 -24.20 -14.31
N ASP A 245 -11.20 -23.13 -14.75
CA ASP A 245 -11.77 -23.04 -16.10
C ASP A 245 -10.65 -22.89 -17.14
N LYS A 246 -10.53 -23.90 -18.02
CA LYS A 246 -9.48 -23.94 -19.05
C LYS A 246 -9.60 -22.80 -20.06
N SER A 247 -10.81 -22.30 -20.34
CA SER A 247 -11.01 -21.17 -21.25
C SER A 247 -10.42 -19.88 -20.67
N ILE A 248 -10.58 -19.67 -19.37
CA ILE A 248 -10.03 -18.51 -18.66
C ILE A 248 -8.52 -18.66 -18.48
N ILE A 249 -8.02 -19.86 -18.17
CA ILE A 249 -6.57 -20.13 -18.13
C ILE A 249 -5.92 -19.82 -19.49
N LYS A 250 -6.59 -20.15 -20.60
CA LYS A 250 -6.10 -19.80 -21.95
C LYS A 250 -5.99 -18.28 -22.17
N ARG A 251 -6.89 -17.49 -21.59
CA ARG A 251 -6.81 -16.02 -21.62
C ARG A 251 -5.60 -15.51 -20.84
N ALA A 252 -5.38 -16.03 -19.64
CA ALA A 252 -4.20 -15.71 -18.82
C ALA A 252 -2.87 -16.10 -19.51
N LEU A 253 -2.85 -17.20 -20.27
CA LEU A 253 -1.70 -17.54 -21.13
C LEU A 253 -1.44 -16.48 -22.21
N GLY A 254 -2.46 -15.80 -22.71
CA GLY A 254 -2.27 -14.65 -23.60
C GLY A 254 -1.59 -13.48 -22.90
N TRP A 255 -1.93 -13.22 -21.64
CA TRP A 255 -1.31 -12.14 -20.85
C TRP A 255 0.14 -12.47 -20.51
N ILE A 256 0.44 -13.73 -20.17
CA ILE A 256 1.82 -14.14 -19.86
C ILE A 256 2.71 -14.08 -21.10
N ASP A 257 2.17 -14.34 -22.29
CA ASP A 257 2.91 -14.17 -23.55
C ASP A 257 3.25 -12.70 -23.83
N ILE A 258 2.39 -11.76 -23.43
CA ILE A 258 2.72 -10.32 -23.47
C ILE A 258 3.80 -10.02 -22.43
N SER A 259 3.63 -10.51 -21.20
CA SER A 259 4.58 -10.32 -20.11
C SER A 259 6.01 -10.76 -20.46
N ILE A 260 6.17 -11.94 -21.06
CA ILE A 260 7.47 -12.47 -21.51
C ILE A 260 8.09 -11.60 -22.61
N LYS A 261 7.28 -11.02 -23.50
CA LYS A 261 7.81 -10.11 -24.54
C LYS A 261 8.33 -8.80 -23.93
N LEU A 262 7.69 -8.33 -22.87
CA LEU A 262 8.06 -7.09 -22.18
C LEU A 262 9.28 -7.27 -21.28
N ASP A 263 9.39 -8.41 -20.61
CA ASP A 263 10.54 -8.78 -19.79
C ASP A 263 10.89 -10.27 -19.94
N PRO A 264 11.70 -10.63 -20.95
CA PRO A 264 12.10 -12.02 -21.18
C PRO A 264 13.16 -12.52 -20.19
N SER A 265 13.73 -11.62 -19.37
CA SER A 265 14.81 -11.96 -18.45
C SER A 265 14.30 -12.49 -17.11
N ASP A 266 13.05 -12.21 -16.78
CA ASP A 266 12.43 -12.63 -15.53
C ASP A 266 11.89 -14.07 -15.63
N PHE A 267 12.65 -15.00 -15.05
CA PHE A 267 12.28 -16.41 -14.97
C PHE A 267 10.99 -16.66 -14.17
N GLN A 268 10.55 -15.75 -13.30
CA GLN A 268 9.31 -15.90 -12.54
C GLN A 268 8.07 -15.78 -13.44
N ILE A 269 8.16 -15.02 -14.54
CA ILE A 269 7.10 -14.95 -15.55
C ILE A 269 6.98 -16.29 -16.30
N LEU A 270 8.11 -16.95 -16.57
CA LEU A 270 8.14 -18.27 -17.20
C LEU A 270 7.59 -19.37 -16.26
N ASP A 271 7.87 -19.30 -14.96
CA ASP A 271 7.28 -20.18 -13.92
C ASP A 271 5.74 -20.09 -13.95
N THR A 272 5.18 -18.87 -13.98
CA THR A 272 3.73 -18.67 -14.12
C THR A 272 3.18 -19.32 -15.39
N LYS A 273 3.87 -19.17 -16.53
CA LYS A 273 3.47 -19.81 -17.79
C LYS A 273 3.47 -21.33 -17.68
N ALA A 274 4.52 -21.93 -17.13
CA ALA A 274 4.62 -23.38 -16.94
C ALA A 274 3.49 -23.91 -16.07
N ASN A 275 3.19 -23.24 -14.96
CA ASN A 275 2.11 -23.58 -14.06
C ASN A 275 0.72 -23.47 -14.70
N LEU A 276 0.43 -22.42 -15.47
CA LEU A 276 -0.81 -22.30 -16.24
C LEU A 276 -0.95 -23.39 -17.31
N LEU A 277 0.14 -23.69 -18.03
CA LEU A 277 0.16 -24.80 -19.01
C LEU A 277 -0.14 -26.13 -18.33
N TYR A 278 0.51 -26.39 -17.20
CA TYR A 278 0.31 -27.60 -16.43
C TYR A 278 -1.15 -27.72 -15.98
N LYS A 279 -1.70 -26.66 -15.37
CA LYS A 279 -3.11 -26.61 -14.92
C LYS A 279 -4.11 -26.79 -16.06
N SER A 280 -3.79 -26.34 -17.27
CA SER A 280 -4.62 -26.57 -18.47
C SER A 280 -4.56 -27.99 -19.04
N GLY A 281 -3.59 -28.81 -18.57
CA GLY A 281 -3.36 -30.20 -19.00
C GLY A 281 -2.19 -30.37 -19.98
N LYS A 282 -1.44 -29.30 -20.29
CA LYS A 282 -0.29 -29.33 -21.20
C LYS A 282 1.01 -29.69 -20.48
N VAL A 283 1.01 -30.87 -19.85
CA VAL A 283 2.07 -31.30 -18.91
C VAL A 283 3.47 -31.30 -19.55
N LYS A 284 3.60 -31.81 -20.78
CA LYS A 284 4.90 -31.89 -21.46
C LYS A 284 5.48 -30.50 -21.73
N GLU A 285 4.66 -29.57 -22.23
CA GLU A 285 5.05 -28.18 -22.49
C GLU A 285 5.45 -27.49 -21.19
N ALA A 286 4.67 -27.66 -20.12
CA ALA A 286 4.95 -27.09 -18.80
C ALA A 286 6.32 -27.51 -18.25
N ILE A 287 6.62 -28.82 -18.26
CA ILE A 287 7.91 -29.34 -17.77
C ILE A 287 9.09 -28.81 -18.59
N ILE A 288 8.92 -28.58 -19.90
CA ILE A 288 9.98 -28.00 -20.73
C ILE A 288 10.28 -26.57 -20.30
N ILE A 289 9.24 -25.74 -20.09
CA ILE A 289 9.42 -24.36 -19.66
C ILE A 289 9.99 -24.30 -18.25
N GLU A 290 9.48 -25.11 -17.32
CA GLU A 290 9.97 -25.14 -15.94
C GLU A 290 11.46 -25.53 -15.85
N LYS A 291 11.93 -26.42 -16.73
CA LYS A 291 13.36 -26.71 -16.86
C LYS A 291 14.16 -25.49 -17.32
N GLN A 292 13.63 -24.67 -18.23
CA GLN A 292 14.27 -23.43 -18.64
C GLN A 292 14.37 -22.45 -17.46
N VAL A 293 13.33 -22.35 -16.63
CA VAL A 293 13.32 -21.55 -15.39
C VAL A 293 14.46 -21.99 -14.46
N VAL A 294 14.62 -23.30 -14.25
CA VAL A 294 15.71 -23.87 -13.44
C VAL A 294 17.09 -23.46 -13.99
N GLU A 295 17.32 -23.57 -15.30
CA GLU A 295 18.60 -23.20 -15.90
C GLU A 295 18.88 -21.69 -15.82
N MET A 296 17.85 -20.85 -15.98
CA MET A 296 17.97 -19.40 -15.75
C MET A 296 18.34 -19.09 -14.31
N ALA A 297 17.67 -19.71 -13.32
CA ALA A 297 17.97 -19.54 -11.91
C ALA A 297 19.39 -20.00 -11.54
N LYS A 298 19.87 -21.12 -12.12
CA LYS A 298 21.25 -21.60 -11.97
C LYS A 298 22.26 -20.59 -12.52
N SER A 299 21.98 -19.98 -13.67
CA SER A 299 22.90 -19.05 -14.33
C SER A 299 23.23 -17.82 -13.46
N ILE A 300 22.27 -17.39 -12.64
CA ILE A 300 22.42 -16.28 -11.68
C ILE A 300 22.72 -16.76 -10.23
N LYS A 301 22.98 -18.05 -10.04
CA LYS A 301 23.28 -18.68 -8.72
C LYS A 301 22.18 -18.49 -7.67
N HIS A 302 20.92 -18.43 -8.08
CA HIS A 302 19.77 -18.29 -7.18
C HIS A 302 19.30 -19.67 -6.66
N TYR A 303 20.12 -20.33 -5.82
CA TYR A 303 19.92 -21.73 -5.43
C TYR A 303 18.56 -22.06 -4.80
N GLN A 304 17.98 -21.14 -4.01
CA GLN A 304 16.64 -21.33 -3.44
C GLN A 304 15.55 -21.45 -4.51
N ALA A 305 15.71 -20.74 -5.63
CA ALA A 305 14.76 -20.81 -6.74
C ALA A 305 14.94 -22.11 -7.52
N VAL A 306 16.18 -22.57 -7.69
CA VAL A 306 16.49 -23.87 -8.31
C VAL A 306 15.75 -25.00 -7.58
N GLU A 307 15.89 -25.08 -6.25
CA GLU A 307 15.22 -26.10 -5.44
C GLU A 307 13.69 -26.01 -5.54
N LYS A 308 13.13 -24.79 -5.46
CA LYS A 308 11.69 -24.54 -5.62
C LYS A 308 11.18 -25.11 -6.95
N TYR A 309 11.81 -24.77 -8.07
CA TYR A 309 11.33 -25.14 -9.40
C TYR A 309 11.60 -26.60 -9.77
N GLU A 310 12.68 -27.22 -9.25
CA GLU A 310 12.88 -28.67 -9.37
C GLU A 310 11.79 -29.47 -8.62
N SER A 311 11.32 -28.95 -7.48
CA SER A 311 10.17 -29.50 -6.77
C SER A 311 8.88 -29.37 -7.59
N VAL A 312 8.65 -28.22 -8.23
CA VAL A 312 7.52 -28.01 -9.15
C VAL A 312 7.55 -29.01 -10.31
N ILE A 313 8.70 -29.23 -10.96
CA ILE A 313 8.87 -30.24 -12.01
C ILE A 313 8.49 -31.64 -11.50
N THR A 314 8.90 -31.97 -10.27
CA THR A 314 8.62 -33.27 -9.66
C THR A 314 7.12 -33.47 -9.46
N LYS A 315 6.40 -32.46 -8.96
CA LYS A 315 4.94 -32.48 -8.84
C LYS A 315 4.27 -32.66 -10.20
N MET A 316 4.69 -31.88 -11.20
CA MET A 316 4.15 -31.97 -12.57
C MET A 316 4.28 -33.38 -13.15
N LYS A 317 5.44 -34.03 -12.97
CA LYS A 317 5.68 -35.42 -13.41
C LYS A 317 4.80 -36.44 -12.71
N ARG A 318 4.43 -36.19 -11.45
CA ARG A 318 3.57 -37.07 -10.63
C ARG A 318 2.08 -36.82 -10.84
N GLY A 319 1.70 -35.77 -11.58
CA GLY A 319 0.29 -35.38 -11.70
C GLY A 319 -0.25 -34.68 -10.45
N GLU A 320 0.63 -34.19 -9.58
CA GLU A 320 0.26 -33.50 -8.34
C GLU A 320 0.01 -32.00 -8.60
N PRO A 321 -1.05 -31.41 -8.01
CA PRO A 321 -1.28 -29.96 -8.10
C PRO A 321 -0.08 -29.14 -7.64
N THR A 322 0.27 -28.13 -8.45
CA THR A 322 1.27 -27.11 -8.10
C THR A 322 0.62 -25.85 -7.52
N TRP A 323 -0.72 -25.84 -7.40
CA TRP A 323 -1.54 -24.77 -6.83
C TRP A 323 -2.26 -25.25 -5.55
N PRO A 324 -2.82 -24.33 -4.73
CA PRO A 324 -3.65 -24.70 -3.60
C PRO A 324 -4.85 -25.56 -4.01
N VAL A 325 -5.04 -26.68 -3.33
CA VAL A 325 -6.23 -27.53 -3.46
C VAL A 325 -7.12 -27.20 -2.27
N ASN A 326 -8.26 -26.55 -2.53
CA ASN A 326 -9.27 -26.26 -1.52
C ASN A 326 -10.16 -27.47 -1.24
#